data_AF-A0A0A1YEZ2-F1
#
_entry.id   AF-A0A0A1YEZ2-F1
#
_cell.length_a   1.000
_cell.length_b   1.000
_cell.length_c   1.000
_cell.angle_alpha   90.00
_cell.angle_beta   90.00
_cell.angle_gamma   90.00
#
_symmetry.space_group_name_H-M   'P 1'
#
loop_
_entity.id
_entity.type
_entity.pdbx_description
1 polymer ?
#
loop_
_entity_poly.entity_id
_entity_poly.type
_entity_poly.pdbx_seq_one_letter_code
_entity_poly.pdbx_strand_id
1 'polypeptide(L)'
;MPLRLFALLSLLGLLAACATKPPVAPQLPAEPPPTAVEDTAAPLPAYLRELSGSLLGVPHGAEAELALLVLDQRGLPDGLLGNIQMRGDGAPLPFRLPFNPQAFAPGARIELRGRVHLSGRLILRLLPLPIRHAQSQSLGELRLVPAP
;
A
#
# COMPACT_ATOMS: atom_id res chain seq x y z
N MET A 1 4.71 -44.81 24.04
CA MET A 1 4.09 -44.46 22.74
C MET A 1 2.69 -43.77 22.82
N PRO A 2 2.15 -43.25 23.95
CA PRO A 2 0.86 -42.54 23.92
C PRO A 2 0.99 -41.04 23.57
N LEU A 3 2.15 -40.42 23.84
CA LEU A 3 2.36 -38.98 23.67
C LEU A 3 2.28 -38.52 22.20
N ARG A 4 2.73 -39.36 21.26
CA ARG A 4 2.65 -39.10 19.81
C ARG A 4 1.21 -39.14 19.30
N LEU A 5 0.37 -39.99 19.88
CA LEU A 5 -1.03 -40.10 19.52
C LEU A 5 -1.82 -38.88 20.00
N PHE A 6 -1.53 -38.38 21.20
CA PHE A 6 -2.09 -37.12 21.72
C PHE A 6 -1.66 -35.90 20.89
N ALA A 7 -0.42 -35.85 20.43
CA ALA A 7 0.07 -34.77 19.56
C ALA A 7 -0.63 -34.75 18.19
N LEU A 8 -0.88 -35.92 17.59
CA LEU A 8 -1.60 -36.03 16.32
C LEU A 8 -3.08 -35.64 16.46
N LEU A 9 -3.74 -36.03 17.56
CA LEU A 9 -5.12 -35.63 17.87
C LEU A 9 -5.26 -34.13 18.11
N SER A 10 -4.30 -33.52 18.81
CA SER A 10 -4.22 -32.07 18.99
C SER A 10 -4.08 -31.35 17.64
N LEU A 11 -3.18 -31.80 16.78
CA LEU A 11 -2.93 -31.17 15.48
C LEU A 11 -4.17 -31.25 14.57
N LEU A 12 -4.86 -32.39 14.54
CA LEU A 12 -6.12 -32.55 13.79
C LEU A 12 -7.23 -31.63 14.33
N GLY A 13 -7.31 -31.45 15.66
CA GLY A 13 -8.25 -30.54 16.30
C GLY A 13 -7.99 -29.07 15.93
N LEU A 14 -6.72 -28.64 15.92
CA LEU A 14 -6.32 -27.29 15.48
C LEU A 14 -6.62 -27.05 13.99
N LEU A 15 -6.44 -28.06 13.13
CA LEU A 15 -6.77 -27.97 11.70
C LEU A 15 -8.27 -27.84 11.41
N ALA A 16 -9.13 -28.54 12.17
CA ALA A 16 -10.57 -28.47 12.00
C ALA A 16 -11.17 -27.10 12.41
N ALA A 17 -10.54 -26.40 13.36
CA ALA A 17 -10.98 -25.07 13.79
C ALA A 17 -10.72 -23.96 12.74
N CYS A 18 -9.79 -24.17 11.81
CA CYS A 18 -9.49 -23.20 10.74
C CYS A 18 -10.34 -23.39 9.47
N ALA A 19 -11.13 -24.47 9.36
CA ALA A 19 -11.87 -24.81 8.14
C ALA A 19 -13.32 -24.29 8.09
N THR A 20 -13.86 -23.76 9.20
CA THR A 20 -15.25 -23.30 9.27
C THR A 20 -15.35 -21.81 8.95
N LYS A 21 -15.56 -21.51 7.67
CA LYS A 21 -16.13 -20.23 7.22
C LYS A 21 -17.49 -20.52 6.58
N PRO A 22 -18.62 -20.04 7.14
CA PRO A 22 -19.93 -20.20 6.52
C PRO A 22 -19.97 -19.54 5.13
N PRO A 23 -20.66 -20.13 4.13
CA PRO A 23 -20.90 -19.43 2.88
C PRO A 23 -21.87 -18.29 3.14
N VAL A 24 -21.41 -17.07 2.93
CA VAL A 24 -22.30 -15.91 2.79
C VAL A 24 -23.04 -16.08 1.48
N ALA A 25 -24.38 -16.03 1.54
CA ALA A 25 -25.24 -16.11 0.37
C ALA A 25 -24.87 -15.03 -0.67
N PRO A 26 -24.93 -15.31 -1.98
CA PRO A 26 -24.69 -14.30 -3.00
C PRO A 26 -25.80 -13.27 -2.93
N GLN A 27 -25.48 -12.08 -2.43
CA GLN A 27 -26.31 -10.90 -2.68
C GLN A 27 -26.09 -10.51 -4.14
N LEU A 28 -27.14 -10.58 -4.97
CA LEU A 28 -27.12 -10.03 -6.30
C LEU A 28 -26.63 -8.57 -6.23
N PRO A 29 -25.63 -8.17 -7.02
CA PRO A 29 -25.29 -6.76 -7.16
C PRO A 29 -26.51 -5.99 -7.66
N ALA A 30 -27.03 -5.10 -6.81
CA ALA A 30 -27.87 -4.02 -7.29
C ALA A 30 -27.02 -3.15 -8.22
N GLU A 31 -27.56 -2.89 -9.40
CA GLU A 31 -26.99 -2.02 -10.42
C GLU A 31 -26.64 -0.65 -9.80
N PRO A 32 -25.36 -0.22 -9.83
CA PRO A 32 -25.00 1.08 -9.28
C PRO A 32 -25.59 2.17 -10.18
N PRO A 33 -26.30 3.17 -9.61
CA PRO A 33 -26.67 4.37 -10.35
C PRO A 33 -25.40 5.09 -10.83
N PRO A 34 -25.47 5.85 -11.94
CA PRO A 34 -24.31 6.42 -12.59
C PRO A 34 -23.51 7.25 -11.58
N THR A 35 -22.29 6.79 -11.28
CA THR A 35 -21.39 7.45 -10.36
C THR A 35 -20.89 8.73 -11.02
N ALA A 36 -21.50 9.85 -10.67
CA ALA A 36 -20.81 11.13 -10.74
C ALA A 36 -19.58 11.01 -9.84
N VAL A 37 -18.40 11.05 -10.44
CA VAL A 37 -17.11 11.05 -9.76
C VAL A 37 -16.96 12.42 -9.10
N GLU A 38 -17.57 12.60 -7.94
CA GLU A 38 -17.23 13.69 -7.03
C GLU A 38 -16.30 13.13 -5.95
N ASP A 39 -15.07 13.63 -6.03
CA ASP A 39 -13.91 13.39 -5.20
C ASP A 39 -14.19 13.78 -3.73
N THR A 40 -15.02 13.00 -3.04
CA THR A 40 -15.26 13.15 -1.59
C THR A 40 -14.21 12.33 -0.85
N ALA A 41 -12.93 12.65 -1.07
CA ALA A 41 -11.88 12.15 -0.20
C ALA A 41 -12.15 12.68 1.22
N ALA A 42 -12.18 11.79 2.21
CA ALA A 42 -12.39 12.19 3.60
C ALA A 42 -11.37 13.28 4.01
N PRO A 43 -11.77 14.28 4.83
CA PRO A 43 -10.87 15.34 5.26
C PRO A 43 -9.63 14.78 5.96
N LEU A 44 -8.44 15.26 5.58
CA LEU A 44 -7.18 14.87 6.21
C LEU A 44 -7.18 15.36 7.68
N PRO A 45 -6.96 14.48 8.68
CA PRO A 45 -6.84 14.90 10.07
C PRO A 45 -5.74 15.94 10.27
N ALA A 46 -6.00 16.97 11.08
CA ALA A 46 -5.12 18.13 11.24
C ALA A 46 -3.70 17.81 11.76
N TYR A 47 -3.52 16.67 12.44
CA TYR A 47 -2.23 16.20 12.94
C TYR A 47 -1.40 15.47 11.88
N LEU A 48 -1.99 15.09 10.74
CA LEU A 48 -1.33 14.40 9.65
C LEU A 48 -0.88 15.37 8.56
N ARG A 49 0.14 14.96 7.81
CA ARG A 49 0.60 15.61 6.59
C ARG A 49 0.45 14.64 5.43
N GLU A 50 0.59 15.14 4.21
CA GLU A 50 0.33 14.34 3.03
C GLU A 50 1.32 14.62 1.90
N LEU A 51 1.78 13.55 1.25
CA LEU A 51 2.40 13.63 -0.06
C LEU A 51 1.34 13.38 -1.12
N SER A 52 1.21 14.27 -2.10
CA SER A 52 0.24 14.12 -3.19
C SER A 52 0.92 14.22 -4.56
N GLY A 53 0.31 13.65 -5.59
CA GLY A 53 0.84 13.68 -6.95
C GLY A 53 0.10 12.72 -7.87
N SER A 54 0.73 12.38 -9.00
CA SER A 54 0.21 11.38 -9.93
C SER A 54 1.32 10.46 -10.42
N LEU A 55 1.07 9.15 -10.46
CA LEU A 55 1.99 8.16 -11.02
C LEU A 55 1.75 7.99 -12.52
N LEU A 56 2.80 8.14 -13.31
CA LEU A 56 2.74 7.95 -14.76
C LEU A 56 3.15 6.54 -15.15
N GLY A 57 2.39 5.96 -16.09
CA GLY A 57 2.73 4.69 -16.75
C GLY A 57 2.29 3.45 -15.99
N VAL A 58 1.37 3.56 -15.02
CA VAL A 58 0.75 2.40 -14.36
C VAL A 58 -0.24 1.75 -15.35
N PRO A 59 -0.04 0.48 -15.77
CA PRO A 59 -0.95 -0.18 -16.69
C PRO A 59 -2.33 -0.44 -16.05
N HIS A 60 -3.36 -0.54 -16.90
CA HIS A 60 -4.69 -0.96 -16.46
C HIS A 60 -4.65 -2.33 -15.78
N GLY A 61 -5.27 -2.43 -14.61
CA GLY A 61 -5.33 -3.66 -13.80
C GLY A 61 -4.06 -3.99 -13.02
N ALA A 62 -3.03 -3.14 -13.08
CA ALA A 62 -1.85 -3.27 -12.24
C ALA A 62 -2.08 -2.68 -10.85
N GLU A 63 -1.45 -3.28 -9.83
CA GLU A 63 -1.49 -2.81 -8.44
C GLU A 63 -0.25 -1.98 -8.14
N ALA A 64 -0.43 -0.69 -7.89
CA ALA A 64 0.61 0.24 -7.48
C ALA A 64 0.62 0.40 -5.95
N GLU A 65 1.80 0.37 -5.36
CA GLU A 65 2.02 0.62 -3.94
C GLU A 65 3.05 1.73 -3.78
N LEU A 66 2.76 2.70 -2.91
CA LEU A 66 3.70 3.72 -2.47
C LEU A 66 3.96 3.57 -0.97
N ALA A 67 5.22 3.69 -0.58
CA ALA A 67 5.67 3.62 0.81
C ALA A 67 6.65 4.75 1.11
N LEU A 68 6.38 5.47 2.20
CA LEU A 68 7.28 6.46 2.77
C LEU A 68 8.11 5.79 3.86
N LEU A 69 9.41 5.67 3.62
CA LEU A 69 10.31 4.86 4.43
C LEU A 69 11.36 5.72 5.14
N VAL A 70 11.71 5.31 6.36
CA VAL A 70 12.94 5.75 7.04
C VAL A 70 14.05 4.78 6.65
N LEU A 71 15.24 5.31 6.39
CA LEU A 71 16.42 4.54 6.03
C LEU A 71 17.51 4.66 7.08
N ASP A 72 18.22 3.55 7.28
CA ASP A 72 19.45 3.51 8.06
C ASP A 72 20.64 4.14 7.31
N GLN A 73 21.79 4.17 7.96
CA GLN A 73 23.02 4.73 7.38
C GLN A 73 23.52 3.96 6.14
N ARG A 74 23.12 2.68 5.97
CA ARG A 74 23.45 1.83 4.82
C ARG A 74 22.45 2.00 3.67
N GLY A 75 21.43 2.85 3.85
CA GLY A 75 20.36 3.07 2.87
C GLY A 75 19.31 1.95 2.84
N LEU A 76 19.26 1.11 3.87
CA LEU A 76 18.27 0.06 4.02
C LEU A 76 17.02 0.59 4.74
N PRO A 77 15.81 0.14 4.36
CA PRO A 77 14.60 0.46 5.11
C PRO A 77 14.69 0.02 6.57
N ASP A 78 14.48 0.96 7.48
CA ASP A 78 14.50 0.76 8.94
C ASP A 78 13.14 1.11 9.58
N GLY A 79 12.25 1.78 8.85
CA GLY A 79 10.91 2.09 9.32
C GLY A 79 9.94 2.48 8.20
N LEU A 80 8.64 2.40 8.49
CA LEU A 80 7.55 2.80 7.60
C LEU A 80 6.77 3.95 8.24
N LEU A 81 6.70 5.09 7.53
CA LEU A 81 5.95 6.27 7.97
C LEU A 81 4.53 6.33 7.42
N GLY A 82 4.29 5.65 6.30
CA GLY A 82 2.98 5.53 5.67
C GLY A 82 3.05 4.72 4.39
N ASN A 83 1.95 4.08 4.03
CA ASN A 83 1.79 3.36 2.78
C ASN A 83 0.38 3.49 2.22
N ILE A 84 0.26 3.38 0.90
CA ILE A 84 -1.02 3.29 0.18
C ILE A 84 -0.91 2.26 -0.95
N GLN A 85 -2.04 1.67 -1.30
CA GLN A 85 -2.20 0.81 -2.46
C GLN A 85 -3.29 1.37 -3.35
N MET A 86 -3.07 1.28 -4.66
CA MET A 86 -3.93 1.88 -5.69
C MET A 86 -3.93 0.98 -6.90
N ARG A 87 -5.07 0.88 -7.59
CA ARG A 87 -5.19 0.09 -8.80
C ARG A 87 -5.14 1.00 -10.02
N GLY A 88 -4.27 0.69 -10.97
CA GLY A 88 -4.15 1.42 -12.22
C GLY A 88 -5.30 1.14 -13.18
N ASP A 89 -5.72 2.18 -13.88
CA ASP A 89 -6.71 2.14 -14.97
C ASP A 89 -6.08 2.44 -16.35
N GLY A 90 -4.75 2.65 -16.39
CA GLY A 90 -4.01 3.01 -17.59
C GLY A 90 -3.86 4.52 -17.81
N ALA A 91 -4.52 5.36 -17.00
CA ALA A 91 -4.35 6.80 -16.98
C ALA A 91 -3.28 7.21 -15.94
N PRO A 92 -2.85 8.49 -15.91
CA PRO A 92 -2.09 9.03 -14.78
C PRO A 92 -2.84 8.77 -13.46
N LEU A 93 -2.21 8.05 -12.53
CA LEU A 93 -2.85 7.56 -11.32
C LEU A 93 -2.62 8.53 -10.15
N PRO A 94 -3.62 9.34 -9.76
CA PRO A 94 -3.47 10.28 -8.64
C PRO A 94 -3.29 9.54 -7.32
N PHE A 95 -2.51 10.13 -6.42
CA PHE A 95 -2.28 9.57 -5.09
C PHE A 95 -2.27 10.64 -3.99
N ARG A 96 -2.65 10.20 -2.80
CA ARG A 96 -2.60 10.96 -1.54
C ARG A 96 -2.08 10.04 -0.44
N LEU A 97 -0.86 10.28 0.02
CA LEU A 97 -0.17 9.46 1.02
C LEU A 97 -0.08 10.24 2.35
N PRO A 98 -1.02 10.01 3.28
CA PRO A 98 -0.95 10.63 4.60
C PRO A 98 0.19 10.02 5.43
N PHE A 99 0.81 10.84 6.28
CA PHE A 99 1.86 10.43 7.20
C PHE A 99 1.85 11.27 8.47
N ASN A 100 2.39 10.72 9.56
CA ASN A 100 2.59 11.46 10.81
C ASN A 100 3.91 12.25 10.73
N PRO A 101 3.88 13.60 10.73
CA PRO A 101 5.11 14.40 10.65
C PRO A 101 6.00 14.26 11.88
N GLN A 102 5.47 13.86 13.04
CA GLN A 102 6.25 13.68 14.27
C GLN A 102 7.19 12.47 14.19
N ALA A 103 6.97 11.56 13.24
CA ALA A 103 7.83 10.41 13.01
C ALA A 103 9.09 10.74 12.18
N PHE A 104 9.22 11.99 11.70
CA PHE A 104 10.43 12.47 11.03
C PHE A 104 11.50 12.78 12.08
N ALA A 105 12.26 11.76 12.48
CA ALA A 105 13.36 11.94 13.41
C ALA A 105 14.45 12.87 12.81
N PRO A 106 15.06 13.78 13.61
CA PRO A 106 16.13 14.65 13.14
C PRO A 106 17.29 13.84 12.53
N GLY A 107 17.73 14.23 11.33
CA GLY A 107 18.83 13.56 10.62
C GLY A 107 18.47 12.22 9.98
N ALA A 108 17.22 11.74 10.13
CA ALA A 108 16.76 10.54 9.44
C ALA A 108 16.69 10.77 7.93
N ARG A 109 17.08 9.76 7.17
CA ARG A 109 16.93 9.75 5.72
C ARG A 109 15.56 9.17 5.39
N ILE A 110 14.73 9.93 4.68
CA ILE A 110 13.38 9.52 4.32
C ILE A 110 13.26 9.47 2.81
N GLU A 111 12.70 8.38 2.30
CA GLU A 111 12.49 8.17 0.87
C GLU A 111 11.07 7.69 0.59
N LEU A 112 10.47 8.25 -0.46
CA LEU A 112 9.31 7.67 -1.11
C LEU A 112 9.78 6.58 -2.08
N ARG A 113 9.22 5.39 -1.94
CA ARG A 113 9.43 4.26 -2.86
C ARG A 113 8.10 3.81 -3.42
N GLY A 114 8.16 3.25 -4.63
CA GLY A 114 6.97 2.78 -5.34
C GLY A 114 7.23 1.49 -6.08
N ARG A 115 6.22 0.61 -6.11
CA ARG A 115 6.23 -0.68 -6.78
C ARG A 115 4.94 -0.86 -7.55
N VAL A 116 5.00 -1.45 -8.73
CA VAL A 116 3.81 -1.83 -9.49
C VAL A 116 3.87 -3.30 -9.84
N HIS A 117 2.81 -4.03 -9.48
CA HIS A 117 2.65 -5.44 -9.77
C HIS A 117 1.55 -5.66 -10.80
N LEU A 118 1.79 -6.55 -11.76
CA LEU A 118 0.75 -7.04 -12.66
C LEU A 118 0.73 -8.56 -12.58
N SER A 119 -0.43 -9.12 -12.24
CA SER A 119 -0.60 -10.56 -12.04
C SER A 119 0.45 -11.17 -11.10
N GLY A 120 0.75 -10.47 -9.99
CA GLY A 120 1.72 -10.92 -8.98
C GLY A 120 3.19 -10.68 -9.33
N ARG A 121 3.51 -10.20 -10.53
CA ARG A 121 4.88 -9.89 -10.94
C ARG A 121 5.17 -8.41 -10.79
N LEU A 122 6.28 -8.05 -10.15
CA LEU A 122 6.81 -6.68 -10.14
C LEU A 122 7.22 -6.28 -11.56
N ILE A 123 6.59 -5.25 -12.12
CA ILE A 123 6.83 -4.78 -13.49
C ILE A 123 7.44 -3.39 -13.56
N LEU A 124 7.13 -2.52 -12.59
CA LEU A 124 7.66 -1.16 -12.53
C LEU A 124 8.05 -0.79 -11.09
N ARG A 125 8.91 0.20 -10.97
CA ARG A 125 9.29 0.82 -9.70
C ARG A 125 9.42 2.33 -9.85
N LEU A 126 9.22 3.05 -8.76
CA LEU A 126 9.62 4.45 -8.64
C LEU A 126 11.13 4.49 -8.33
N LEU A 127 11.86 5.43 -8.95
CA LEU A 127 13.22 5.73 -8.50
C LEU A 127 13.17 6.29 -7.07
N PRO A 128 14.12 5.93 -6.18
CA PRO A 128 14.13 6.45 -4.82
C PRO A 128 14.03 7.99 -4.80
N LEU A 129 12.99 8.51 -4.16
CA LEU A 129 12.72 9.94 -4.10
C LEU A 129 12.90 10.45 -2.67
N PRO A 130 13.95 11.24 -2.37
CA PRO A 130 14.17 11.77 -1.03
C PRO A 130 13.08 12.78 -0.63
N ILE A 131 12.56 12.64 0.60
CA ILE A 131 11.60 13.57 1.19
C ILE A 131 12.28 14.28 2.37
N ARG A 132 12.53 15.58 2.21
CA ARG A 132 13.32 16.38 3.19
C ARG A 132 12.46 17.09 4.23
N HIS A 133 11.18 17.23 3.95
CA HIS A 133 10.27 18.11 4.65
C HIS A 133 9.12 17.30 5.27
N ALA A 134 8.89 17.47 6.56
CA ALA A 134 7.81 16.84 7.32
C ALA A 134 6.48 17.62 7.17
N GLN A 135 6.21 18.14 5.97
CA GLN A 135 5.07 18.98 5.65
C GLN A 135 4.26 18.37 4.50
N SER A 136 3.01 18.81 4.35
CA SER A 136 2.25 18.42 3.17
C SER A 136 2.89 19.03 1.93
N GLN A 137 3.08 18.24 0.89
CA GLN A 137 3.74 18.67 -0.34
C GLN A 137 3.18 17.93 -1.56
N SER A 138 3.02 18.67 -2.66
CA SER A 138 2.71 18.10 -3.97
C SER A 138 4.00 17.76 -4.69
N LEU A 139 4.11 16.51 -5.14
CA LEU A 139 5.24 15.95 -5.86
C LEU A 139 5.08 16.03 -7.38
N GLY A 140 3.91 16.46 -7.86
CA GLY A 140 3.59 16.52 -9.29
C GLY A 140 3.49 15.13 -9.92
N GLU A 141 3.92 15.03 -11.17
CA GLU A 141 3.92 13.79 -11.94
C GLU A 141 5.20 12.98 -11.68
N LEU A 142 5.03 11.74 -11.21
CA LEU A 142 6.11 10.82 -10.91
C LEU A 142 6.15 9.70 -11.93
N ARG A 143 7.24 9.63 -12.70
CA ARG A 143 7.43 8.59 -13.72
C ARG A 143 7.99 7.31 -13.13
N LEU A 144 7.31 6.20 -13.40
CA LEU A 144 7.79 4.87 -13.07
C LEU A 144 8.74 4.36 -14.15
N VAL A 145 9.67 3.49 -13.74
CA VAL A 145 10.63 2.83 -14.63
C VAL A 145 10.48 1.32 -14.53
N PRO A 146 10.87 0.54 -15.56
CA PRO A 146 10.89 -0.92 -15.49
C PRO A 146 11.62 -1.44 -14.25
N ALA A 147 11.04 -2.46 -13.61
CA ALA A 147 11.71 -3.20 -12.57
C ALA A 147 12.76 -4.17 -13.19
N PRO A 148 13.90 -4.40 -12.53
CA PRO A 148 14.93 -5.33 -12.99
C PRO A 148 14.47 -6.79 -12.98
#